data_AF-A0A8J8DFH9-F1
#
_entry.id   AF-A0A8J8DFH9-F1
#
_cell.length_a   1.000
_cell.length_b   1.000
_cell.length_c   1.000
_cell.angle_alpha   90.00
_cell.angle_beta   90.00
_cell.angle_gamma   90.00
#
_symmetry.space_group_name_H-M   'P 1'
#
loop_
_entity.id
_entity.type
_entity.pdbx_description
1 polymer ?
#
loop_
_entity_poly.entity_id
_entity_poly.type
_entity_poly.pdbx_seq_one_letter_code
_entity_poly.pdbx_strand_id
1 'polypeptide(L)'
;MTKVTLSILMSMLLILGVDQYALAIPYWAGNASLTYEATYYAPYVDYRLSQGDRQEWITTSILIYNYSGVLYIAKTYGSTTLKFHLRGDGRFVDVTAEIILKNVNVSAFLPPDISPPSFWNESKVISMKVMKSHYPGFEDWKWYIFHLRELTIAGKYRIRVNDSMVIKDGTVYGHTMLWDDPMSPIINGSPFSIHPHRTKIKGVQIDNDNVFKARNITIEPPTKLVITTPYSYNLTQYLRKDFLIENNPYSAMIFRFDASRGILLSTFQEAPDFWALGILSASFVDEYSLYQVEVKGDKFYLTGLVLANFTTKVESSEENIHYSHPKTELEWMFYASIAVLVGALILKLRWSGV
;
A
#
# COMPACT_ATOMS: atom_id res chain seq x y z
N MET A 1 53.41 4.48 21.18
CA MET A 1 53.17 3.82 19.87
C MET A 1 51.81 3.13 19.76
N THR A 2 51.24 2.56 20.83
CA THR A 2 49.94 1.85 20.82
C THR A 2 48.72 2.68 20.40
N LYS A 3 48.71 3.99 20.67
CA LYS A 3 47.59 4.88 20.29
C LYS A 3 47.50 5.15 18.78
N VAL A 4 48.63 5.18 18.07
CA VAL A 4 48.68 5.50 16.63
C VAL A 4 48.17 4.33 15.80
N THR A 5 48.54 3.10 16.16
CA THR A 5 48.03 1.86 15.53
C THR A 5 46.53 1.67 15.75
N LEU A 6 45.99 2.07 16.90
CA LEU A 6 44.55 1.96 17.18
C LEU A 6 43.75 2.98 16.35
N SER A 7 44.23 4.23 16.23
CA SER A 7 43.58 5.24 15.39
C SER A 7 43.55 4.88 13.91
N ILE A 8 44.61 4.27 13.38
CA ILE A 8 44.67 3.86 11.98
C ILE A 8 43.70 2.69 11.71
N LEU A 9 43.64 1.71 12.62
CA LEU A 9 42.70 0.59 12.52
C LEU A 9 41.25 1.05 12.60
N MET A 10 40.95 1.98 13.53
CA MET A 10 39.61 2.56 13.67
C MET A 10 39.20 3.39 12.44
N SER A 11 40.14 4.11 11.83
CA SER A 11 39.89 4.89 10.61
C SER A 11 39.64 3.99 9.41
N MET A 12 40.36 2.87 9.27
CA MET A 12 40.10 1.88 8.22
C MET A 12 38.75 1.16 8.41
N LEU A 13 38.36 0.83 9.66
CA LEU A 13 37.03 0.30 9.98
C LEU A 13 35.90 1.31 9.69
N LEU A 14 36.15 2.60 9.93
CA LEU A 14 35.22 3.67 9.57
C LEU A 14 35.10 3.81 8.05
N ILE A 15 36.20 3.75 7.30
CA ILE A 15 36.16 3.87 5.83
C ILE A 15 35.47 2.64 5.21
N LEU A 16 35.75 1.43 5.69
CA LEU A 16 35.08 0.19 5.25
C LEU A 16 33.61 0.10 5.69
N GLY A 17 33.21 0.82 6.75
CA GLY A 17 31.84 0.89 7.23
C GLY A 17 30.96 1.92 6.50
N VAL A 18 31.56 2.88 5.78
CA VAL A 18 30.82 3.94 5.08
C VAL A 18 30.34 3.48 3.70
N ASP A 19 31.09 2.60 3.01
CA ASP A 19 30.71 2.09 1.67
C ASP A 19 29.57 1.06 1.68
N GLN A 20 29.13 0.59 2.85
CA GLN A 20 27.95 -0.28 2.97
C GLN A 20 26.61 0.49 3.10
N TYR A 21 26.65 1.82 3.19
CA TYR A 21 25.48 2.68 3.07
C TYR A 21 25.30 3.18 1.64
N ALA A 22 25.40 2.27 0.66
CA ALA A 22 24.74 2.51 -0.62
C ALA A 22 23.23 2.60 -0.33
N LEU A 23 22.75 3.82 -0.08
CA LEU A 23 21.34 4.13 0.11
C LEU A 23 20.60 3.59 -1.12
N ALA A 24 19.95 2.43 -0.96
CA ALA A 24 19.13 1.86 -2.01
C ALA A 24 18.12 2.92 -2.41
N ILE A 25 18.13 3.31 -3.69
CA ILE A 25 17.20 4.31 -4.22
C ILE A 25 15.79 3.82 -3.88
N PRO A 26 14.96 4.63 -3.20
CA PRO A 26 13.61 4.20 -2.85
C PRO A 26 12.84 3.78 -4.09
N TYR A 27 12.06 2.71 -3.99
CA TYR A 27 11.47 2.09 -5.19
C TYR A 27 10.53 3.02 -5.97
N TRP A 28 9.92 3.98 -5.27
CA TRP A 28 9.02 4.98 -5.85
C TRP A 28 9.75 6.09 -6.61
N ALA A 29 11.08 6.20 -6.46
CA ALA A 29 11.89 7.18 -7.21
C ALA A 29 12.14 6.74 -8.66
N GLY A 30 11.97 5.46 -8.98
CA GLY A 30 12.10 4.90 -10.32
C GLY A 30 10.78 4.51 -10.96
N ASN A 31 10.81 3.48 -11.82
CA ASN A 31 9.62 2.84 -12.34
C ASN A 31 9.28 1.62 -11.48
N ALA A 32 8.12 1.62 -10.83
CA ALA A 32 7.68 0.49 -10.02
C ALA A 32 6.24 0.11 -10.37
N SER A 33 5.90 -1.16 -10.17
CA SER A 33 4.52 -1.62 -10.21
C SER A 33 4.20 -2.42 -8.96
N LEU A 34 3.13 -2.03 -8.28
CA LEU A 34 2.58 -2.69 -7.10
C LEU A 34 1.23 -3.29 -7.47
N THR A 35 0.99 -4.54 -7.07
CA THR A 35 -0.32 -5.18 -7.17
C THR A 35 -0.75 -5.63 -5.78
N TYR A 36 -1.95 -5.23 -5.40
CA TYR A 36 -2.62 -5.65 -4.19
C TYR A 36 -3.89 -6.45 -4.51
N GLU A 37 -4.23 -7.42 -3.68
CA GLU A 37 -5.38 -8.27 -3.87
C GLU A 37 -6.18 -8.46 -2.58
N ALA A 38 -7.50 -8.53 -2.74
CA ALA A 38 -8.41 -9.12 -1.75
C ALA A 38 -9.08 -10.32 -2.45
N THR A 39 -8.65 -11.51 -2.04
CA THR A 39 -8.92 -12.76 -2.75
C THR A 39 -10.26 -13.35 -2.36
N TYR A 40 -11.08 -13.71 -3.35
CA TYR A 40 -12.23 -14.59 -3.12
C TYR A 40 -11.77 -16.02 -2.84
N TYR A 41 -12.36 -16.64 -1.82
CA TYR A 41 -12.02 -17.99 -1.41
C TYR A 41 -13.26 -18.78 -0.96
N ALA A 42 -13.76 -19.64 -1.85
CA ALA A 42 -14.99 -20.41 -1.64
C ALA A 42 -15.07 -21.14 -0.27
N PRO A 43 -14.00 -21.78 0.25
CA PRO A 43 -14.08 -22.43 1.57
C PRO A 43 -14.35 -21.45 2.73
N TYR A 44 -13.95 -20.19 2.62
CA TYR A 44 -14.32 -19.16 3.59
C TYR A 44 -15.80 -18.80 3.48
N VAL A 45 -16.29 -18.63 2.25
CA VAL A 45 -17.71 -18.33 2.00
C VAL A 45 -18.60 -19.44 2.54
N ASP A 46 -18.29 -20.70 2.23
CA ASP A 46 -19.01 -21.88 2.73
C ASP A 46 -18.99 -21.92 4.27
N TYR A 47 -17.84 -21.59 4.88
CA TYR A 47 -17.73 -21.47 6.33
C TYR A 47 -18.67 -20.37 6.87
N ARG A 48 -18.64 -19.15 6.34
CA ARG A 48 -19.49 -18.05 6.81
C ARG A 48 -20.98 -18.34 6.64
N LEU A 49 -21.38 -18.93 5.50
CA LEU A 49 -22.75 -19.41 5.29
C LEU A 49 -23.15 -20.45 6.33
N SER A 50 -22.25 -21.39 6.68
CA SER A 50 -22.51 -22.38 7.73
C SER A 50 -22.68 -21.76 9.13
N GLN A 51 -22.11 -20.57 9.36
CA GLN A 51 -22.28 -19.79 10.59
C GLN A 51 -23.57 -18.93 10.58
N GLY A 52 -24.35 -18.97 9.49
CA GLY A 52 -25.62 -18.24 9.37
C GLY A 52 -25.52 -16.88 8.69
N ASP A 53 -24.35 -16.51 8.14
CA ASP A 53 -24.24 -15.30 7.33
C ASP A 53 -25.03 -15.45 6.03
N ARG A 54 -25.49 -14.32 5.50
CA ARG A 54 -26.13 -14.28 4.18
C ARG A 54 -25.10 -14.04 3.10
N GLN A 55 -25.29 -14.65 1.93
CA GLN A 55 -24.39 -14.52 0.78
C GLN A 55 -24.13 -13.04 0.42
N GLU A 56 -25.14 -12.17 0.51
CA GLU A 56 -25.03 -10.76 0.17
C GLU A 56 -24.15 -9.93 1.12
N TRP A 57 -23.78 -10.49 2.29
CA TRP A 57 -22.92 -9.85 3.29
C TRP A 57 -21.44 -10.26 3.16
N ILE A 58 -21.16 -11.34 2.42
CA ILE A 58 -19.80 -11.87 2.26
C ILE A 58 -19.23 -11.27 0.98
N THR A 59 -18.37 -10.27 1.12
CA THR A 59 -17.79 -9.52 0.00
C THR A 59 -16.30 -9.30 0.21
N THR A 60 -15.51 -9.38 -0.86
CA THR A 60 -14.07 -9.03 -0.81
C THR A 60 -13.82 -7.53 -0.80
N SER A 61 -14.78 -6.73 -1.29
CA SER A 61 -14.72 -5.28 -1.14
C SER A 61 -16.09 -4.62 -1.18
N ILE A 62 -16.20 -3.49 -0.49
CA ILE A 62 -17.28 -2.51 -0.64
C ILE A 62 -16.65 -1.15 -0.91
N LEU A 63 -17.01 -0.52 -2.03
CA LEU A 63 -16.51 0.80 -2.39
C LEU A 63 -17.69 1.77 -2.59
N ILE A 64 -17.52 3.02 -2.19
CA ILE A 64 -18.39 4.12 -2.60
C ILE A 64 -17.62 5.04 -3.54
N TYR A 65 -18.02 5.05 -4.81
CA TYR A 65 -17.36 5.76 -5.89
C TYR A 65 -18.20 6.93 -6.38
N ASN A 66 -17.60 8.12 -6.44
CA ASN A 66 -18.21 9.29 -7.05
C ASN A 66 -17.86 9.34 -8.54
N TYR A 67 -18.86 9.11 -9.39
CA TYR A 67 -18.75 9.28 -10.83
C TYR A 67 -19.76 10.32 -11.32
N SER A 68 -19.24 11.41 -11.89
CA SER A 68 -20.06 12.49 -12.45
C SER A 68 -21.10 13.05 -11.45
N GLY A 69 -20.73 13.14 -10.16
CA GLY A 69 -21.61 13.64 -9.10
C GLY A 69 -22.60 12.61 -8.54
N VAL A 70 -22.59 11.39 -9.05
CA VAL A 70 -23.41 10.28 -8.55
C VAL A 70 -22.55 9.34 -7.72
N LEU A 71 -23.05 8.98 -6.54
CA LEU A 71 -22.45 8.02 -5.63
C LEU A 71 -22.94 6.62 -5.96
N TYR A 72 -21.99 5.75 -6.29
CA TYR A 72 -22.21 4.35 -6.58
C TYR A 72 -21.67 3.49 -5.45
N ILE A 73 -22.48 2.55 -4.98
CA ILE A 73 -22.04 1.49 -4.07
C ILE A 73 -21.66 0.28 -4.91
N ALA A 74 -20.38 -0.09 -4.92
CA ALA A 74 -19.87 -1.29 -5.56
C ALA A 74 -19.57 -2.37 -4.52
N LYS A 75 -20.28 -3.50 -4.57
CA LYS A 75 -20.06 -4.66 -3.71
C LYS A 75 -19.50 -5.81 -4.53
N THR A 76 -18.32 -6.31 -4.16
CA THR A 76 -17.59 -7.32 -4.92
C THR A 76 -17.70 -8.68 -4.27
N TYR A 77 -18.16 -9.68 -5.02
CA TYR A 77 -18.35 -11.06 -4.58
C TYR A 77 -17.32 -12.02 -5.19
N GLY A 78 -16.46 -11.54 -6.09
CA GLY A 78 -15.25 -12.22 -6.55
C GLY A 78 -14.00 -11.54 -6.02
N SER A 79 -12.82 -11.81 -6.60
CA SER A 79 -11.59 -11.13 -6.18
C SER A 79 -11.57 -9.66 -6.58
N THR A 80 -10.91 -8.86 -5.74
CA THR A 80 -10.57 -7.45 -5.99
C THR A 80 -9.07 -7.34 -6.21
N THR A 81 -8.65 -6.68 -7.29
CA THR A 81 -7.23 -6.47 -7.63
C THR A 81 -6.97 -4.99 -7.87
N LEU A 82 -5.96 -4.44 -7.21
CA LEU A 82 -5.52 -3.06 -7.37
C LEU A 82 -4.11 -3.05 -7.93
N LYS A 83 -3.91 -2.32 -9.01
CA LYS A 83 -2.60 -2.16 -9.64
C LYS A 83 -2.22 -0.70 -9.62
N PHE A 84 -1.01 -0.42 -9.16
CA PHE A 84 -0.40 0.89 -9.24
C PHE A 84 0.85 0.79 -10.10
N HIS A 85 0.94 1.68 -11.08
CA HIS A 85 2.16 1.90 -11.85
C HIS A 85 2.71 3.28 -11.51
N LEU A 86 3.94 3.30 -11.02
CA LEU A 86 4.61 4.47 -10.46
C LEU A 86 5.73 4.86 -11.41
N ARG A 87 5.85 6.17 -11.68
CA ARG A 87 6.96 6.75 -12.45
C ARG A 87 7.46 8.02 -11.75
N GLY A 88 8.64 7.93 -11.13
CA GLY A 88 9.29 9.06 -10.47
C GLY A 88 10.01 10.01 -11.43
N ASP A 89 9.95 11.32 -11.15
CA ASP A 89 10.76 12.37 -11.78
C ASP A 89 11.72 13.08 -10.80
N GLY A 90 11.80 12.56 -9.56
CA GLY A 90 12.57 13.11 -8.45
C GLY A 90 11.80 14.09 -7.57
N ARG A 91 10.87 14.88 -8.11
CA ARG A 91 10.01 15.80 -7.33
C ARG A 91 8.61 15.23 -7.10
N PHE A 92 8.10 14.53 -8.10
CA PHE A 92 6.81 13.88 -8.09
C PHE A 92 6.95 12.42 -8.55
N VAL A 93 5.98 11.62 -8.12
CA VAL A 93 5.70 10.29 -8.66
C VAL A 93 4.37 10.36 -9.37
N ASP A 94 4.36 10.13 -10.68
CA ASP A 94 3.13 9.96 -11.43
C ASP A 94 2.59 8.55 -11.19
N VAL A 95 1.34 8.46 -10.74
CA VAL A 95 0.68 7.19 -10.46
C VAL A 95 -0.45 6.97 -11.45
N THR A 96 -0.43 5.82 -12.11
CA THR A 96 -1.57 5.27 -12.83
C THR A 96 -2.12 4.10 -12.03
N ALA A 97 -3.36 4.20 -11.60
CA ALA A 97 -4.02 3.18 -10.79
C ALA A 97 -5.17 2.51 -11.56
N GLU A 98 -5.33 1.21 -11.35
CA GLU A 98 -6.42 0.40 -11.89
C GLU A 98 -6.98 -0.49 -10.77
N ILE A 99 -8.30 -0.45 -10.59
CA ILE A 99 -9.04 -1.22 -9.60
C ILE A 99 -9.98 -2.13 -10.36
N ILE A 100 -9.76 -3.43 -10.27
CA ILE A 100 -10.48 -4.47 -11.00
C ILE A 100 -11.30 -5.28 -9.99
N LEU A 101 -12.61 -5.23 -10.12
CA LEU A 101 -13.56 -5.93 -9.26
C LEU A 101 -14.25 -7.02 -10.07
N LYS A 102 -14.14 -8.28 -9.64
CA LYS A 102 -14.81 -9.41 -10.32
C LYS A 102 -16.12 -9.74 -9.64
N ASN A 103 -17.14 -10.11 -10.42
CA ASN A 103 -18.46 -10.48 -9.93
C ASN A 103 -19.03 -9.42 -8.96
N VAL A 104 -19.40 -8.27 -9.51
CA VAL A 104 -19.66 -7.04 -8.73
C VAL A 104 -21.07 -6.54 -8.96
N ASN A 105 -21.72 -6.12 -7.88
CA ASN A 105 -22.95 -5.36 -7.93
C ASN A 105 -22.63 -3.88 -7.79
N VAL A 106 -22.95 -3.10 -8.81
CA VAL A 106 -22.88 -1.63 -8.77
C VAL A 106 -24.29 -1.11 -8.60
N SER A 107 -24.50 -0.25 -7.61
CA SER A 107 -25.82 0.29 -7.34
C SER A 107 -25.82 1.78 -7.08
N ALA A 108 -26.90 2.45 -7.50
CA ALA A 108 -27.13 3.87 -7.30
C ALA A 108 -28.58 4.12 -6.92
N PHE A 109 -28.79 5.11 -6.06
CA PHE A 109 -30.11 5.52 -5.59
C PHE A 109 -30.42 6.92 -6.13
N LEU A 110 -31.39 7.02 -7.03
CA LEU A 110 -31.59 8.21 -7.87
C LEU A 110 -33.07 8.61 -7.95
N PRO A 111 -33.36 9.92 -8.11
CA PRO A 111 -34.71 10.40 -8.36
C PRO A 111 -35.24 9.92 -9.73
N PRO A 112 -36.57 9.92 -9.94
CA PRO A 112 -37.21 9.22 -11.06
C PRO A 112 -36.83 9.73 -12.46
N ASP A 113 -36.36 10.97 -12.56
CA ASP A 113 -35.96 11.71 -13.75
C ASP A 113 -34.46 11.63 -14.07
N ILE A 114 -33.65 11.04 -13.19
CA ILE A 114 -32.21 10.87 -13.39
C ILE A 114 -31.91 9.39 -13.68
N SER A 115 -31.24 9.15 -14.80
CA SER A 115 -30.68 7.83 -15.11
C SER A 115 -29.22 7.76 -14.67
N PRO A 116 -28.74 6.60 -14.17
CA PRO A 116 -27.37 6.46 -13.71
C PRO A 116 -26.40 6.61 -14.89
N PRO A 117 -25.42 7.54 -14.84
CA PRO A 117 -24.37 7.61 -15.85
C PRO A 117 -23.44 6.38 -15.76
N SER A 118 -23.37 5.59 -16.82
CA SER A 118 -22.48 4.42 -16.88
C SER A 118 -21.01 4.83 -16.97
N PHE A 119 -20.18 4.25 -16.10
CA PHE A 119 -18.71 4.32 -16.17
C PHE A 119 -18.06 2.95 -16.43
N TRP A 120 -18.89 1.92 -16.55
CA TRP A 120 -18.48 0.55 -16.84
C TRP A 120 -18.63 0.23 -18.32
N ASN A 121 -18.03 -0.90 -18.72
CA ASN A 121 -18.24 -1.46 -20.04
C ASN A 121 -19.57 -2.23 -20.05
N GLU A 122 -20.52 -1.80 -20.88
CA GLU A 122 -21.85 -2.43 -20.99
C GLU A 122 -21.79 -3.91 -21.38
N SER A 123 -20.75 -4.35 -22.10
CA SER A 123 -20.55 -5.77 -22.44
C SER A 123 -20.22 -6.66 -21.23
N LYS A 124 -19.91 -6.06 -20.08
CA LYS A 124 -19.65 -6.76 -18.81
C LYS A 124 -20.90 -6.88 -17.95
N VAL A 125 -21.98 -6.19 -18.29
CA VAL A 125 -23.26 -6.25 -17.55
C VAL A 125 -23.93 -7.58 -17.85
N ILE A 126 -24.18 -8.34 -16.79
CA ILE A 126 -24.90 -9.62 -16.84
C ILE A 126 -26.40 -9.38 -16.69
N SER A 127 -26.78 -8.49 -15.76
CA SER A 127 -28.18 -8.14 -15.52
C SER A 127 -28.33 -6.75 -14.90
N MET A 128 -29.52 -6.18 -15.05
CA MET A 128 -29.93 -4.94 -14.42
C MET A 128 -31.27 -5.16 -13.72
N LYS A 129 -31.38 -4.65 -12.50
CA LYS A 129 -32.62 -4.61 -11.73
C LYS A 129 -32.88 -3.17 -11.30
N VAL A 130 -34.12 -2.73 -11.46
CA VAL A 130 -34.59 -1.44 -10.93
C VAL A 130 -35.67 -1.73 -9.88
N MET A 131 -35.43 -1.26 -8.67
CA MET A 131 -36.35 -1.42 -7.54
C MET A 131 -36.91 -0.06 -7.15
N LYS A 132 -38.14 -0.04 -6.63
CA LYS A 132 -38.66 1.15 -5.95
C LYS A 132 -37.94 1.31 -4.62
N SER A 133 -37.72 2.56 -4.23
CA SER A 133 -37.25 2.88 -2.88
C SER A 133 -38.20 2.32 -1.81
N HIS A 134 -37.62 1.90 -0.69
CA HIS A 134 -38.34 1.61 0.54
C HIS A 134 -38.03 2.63 1.65
N TYR A 135 -37.26 3.68 1.33
CA TYR A 135 -36.87 4.71 2.28
C TYR A 135 -37.97 5.77 2.42
N PRO A 136 -38.46 6.03 3.65
CA PRO A 136 -39.43 7.09 3.91
C PRO A 136 -38.93 8.44 3.41
N GLY A 137 -39.78 9.18 2.66
CA GLY A 137 -39.45 10.47 2.06
C GLY A 137 -38.75 10.41 0.69
N PHE A 138 -38.46 9.19 0.21
CA PHE A 138 -37.83 8.92 -1.09
C PHE A 138 -38.61 7.85 -1.88
N GLU A 139 -39.91 7.70 -1.64
CA GLU A 139 -40.74 6.64 -2.23
C GLU A 139 -40.82 6.69 -3.77
N ASP A 140 -40.59 7.88 -4.35
CA ASP A 140 -40.53 8.13 -5.79
C ASP A 140 -39.16 7.79 -6.41
N TRP A 141 -38.12 7.58 -5.59
CA TRP A 141 -36.78 7.26 -6.05
C TRP A 141 -36.65 5.80 -6.46
N LYS A 142 -35.66 5.55 -7.31
CA LYS A 142 -35.33 4.24 -7.86
C LYS A 142 -33.97 3.79 -7.36
N TRP A 143 -33.90 2.52 -6.99
CA TRP A 143 -32.65 1.84 -6.72
C TRP A 143 -32.26 1.02 -7.95
N TYR A 144 -31.22 1.47 -8.63
CA TYR A 144 -30.62 0.78 -9.77
C TYR A 144 -29.55 -0.18 -9.26
N ILE A 145 -29.59 -1.43 -9.70
CA ILE A 145 -28.61 -2.46 -9.37
C ILE A 145 -28.16 -3.11 -10.67
N PHE A 146 -26.88 -2.98 -10.97
CA PHE A 146 -26.21 -3.58 -12.12
C PHE A 146 -25.33 -4.71 -11.61
N HIS A 147 -25.53 -5.92 -12.14
CA HIS A 147 -24.66 -7.05 -11.90
C HIS A 147 -23.67 -7.16 -13.04
N LEU A 148 -22.38 -7.01 -12.75
CA LEU A 148 -21.31 -7.07 -13.74
C LEU A 148 -20.39 -8.26 -13.47
N ARG A 149 -19.96 -8.90 -14.55
CA ARG A 149 -18.87 -9.88 -14.50
C ARG A 149 -17.59 -9.25 -13.96
N GLU A 150 -17.32 -8.02 -14.35
CA GLU A 150 -16.09 -7.29 -14.03
C GLU A 150 -16.34 -5.79 -14.13
N LEU A 151 -15.82 -5.02 -13.18
CA LEU A 151 -15.75 -3.57 -13.20
C LEU A 151 -14.28 -3.13 -13.11
N THR A 152 -13.88 -2.20 -13.98
CA THR A 152 -12.57 -1.55 -13.91
C THR A 152 -12.76 -0.07 -13.63
N ILE A 153 -12.19 0.42 -12.53
CA ILE A 153 -12.06 1.86 -12.24
C ILE A 153 -10.59 2.22 -12.40
N ALA A 154 -10.28 3.17 -13.29
CA ALA A 154 -8.92 3.59 -13.56
C ALA A 154 -8.78 5.10 -13.43
N GLY A 155 -7.61 5.54 -12.98
CA GLY A 155 -7.34 6.97 -12.81
C GLY A 155 -5.86 7.26 -12.65
N LYS A 156 -5.55 8.56 -12.64
CA LYS A 156 -4.20 9.07 -12.45
C LYS A 156 -4.19 10.16 -11.39
N TYR A 157 -3.09 10.23 -10.65
CA TYR A 157 -2.79 11.29 -9.69
C TYR A 157 -1.27 11.41 -9.53
N ARG A 158 -0.81 12.42 -8.79
CA ARG A 158 0.61 12.62 -8.49
C ARG A 158 0.84 12.48 -7.00
N ILE A 159 2.03 12.03 -6.63
CA ILE A 159 2.50 12.08 -5.24
C ILE A 159 3.71 13.00 -5.20
N ARG A 160 3.70 13.98 -4.30
CA ARG A 160 4.85 14.86 -4.09
C ARG A 160 5.86 14.14 -3.20
N VAL A 161 7.11 14.03 -3.64
CA VAL A 161 8.11 13.17 -3.00
C VAL A 161 8.54 13.69 -1.62
N ASN A 162 8.66 15.01 -1.45
CA ASN A 162 9.23 15.60 -0.23
C ASN A 162 8.41 15.35 1.05
N ASP A 163 7.10 15.13 0.92
CA ASP A 163 6.18 14.91 2.03
C ASP A 163 5.19 13.77 1.76
N SER A 164 5.42 13.01 0.69
CA SER A 164 4.63 11.86 0.27
C SER A 164 3.14 12.18 0.07
N MET A 165 2.79 13.43 -0.25
CA MET A 165 1.40 13.87 -0.35
C MET A 165 0.79 13.54 -1.71
N VAL A 166 -0.37 12.88 -1.69
CA VAL A 166 -1.24 12.61 -2.84
C VAL A 166 -1.94 13.89 -3.28
N ILE A 167 -1.81 14.21 -4.57
CA ILE A 167 -2.33 15.44 -5.19
C ILE A 167 -3.05 15.11 -6.50
N LYS A 168 -4.24 15.69 -6.67
CA LYS A 168 -4.96 15.67 -7.93
C LYS A 168 -5.80 16.93 -8.10
N ASP A 169 -5.80 17.50 -9.31
CA ASP A 169 -6.60 18.68 -9.67
C ASP A 169 -6.47 19.84 -8.66
N GLY A 170 -5.24 20.06 -8.17
CA GLY A 170 -4.93 21.10 -7.17
C GLY A 170 -5.32 20.75 -5.72
N THR A 171 -6.02 19.65 -5.49
CA THR A 171 -6.40 19.17 -4.15
C THR A 171 -5.32 18.27 -3.58
N VAL A 172 -4.97 18.50 -2.30
CA VAL A 172 -4.07 17.62 -1.52
C VAL A 172 -4.91 16.74 -0.62
N TYR A 173 -4.82 15.42 -0.80
CA TYR A 173 -5.65 14.45 -0.08
C TYR A 173 -5.00 13.99 1.23
N GLY A 174 -3.68 13.85 1.24
CA GLY A 174 -2.93 13.35 2.40
C GLY A 174 -1.70 12.53 1.99
N HIS A 175 -1.04 11.93 2.97
CA HIS A 175 0.09 11.04 2.78
C HIS A 175 -0.35 9.77 2.04
N THR A 176 0.43 9.34 1.04
CA THR A 176 0.13 8.11 0.30
C THR A 176 0.15 6.89 1.22
N MET A 177 -0.74 5.93 0.95
CA MET A 177 -0.66 4.61 1.57
C MET A 177 0.39 3.71 0.91
N LEU A 178 0.92 4.05 -0.26
CA LEU A 178 1.77 3.12 -1.03
C LEU A 178 3.12 2.91 -0.35
N TRP A 179 3.66 3.94 0.31
CA TRP A 179 4.89 3.84 1.07
C TRP A 179 4.92 4.61 2.39
N ASP A 180 5.86 4.19 3.24
CA ASP A 180 6.33 4.87 4.44
C ASP A 180 7.86 4.92 4.40
N ASP A 181 8.42 6.08 4.03
CA ASP A 181 9.86 6.21 3.74
C ASP A 181 10.71 5.91 4.99
N PRO A 182 11.55 4.86 5.01
CA PRO A 182 12.41 4.56 6.17
C PRO A 182 13.37 5.70 6.54
N MET A 183 13.73 6.57 5.59
CA MET A 183 14.58 7.75 5.81
C MET A 183 13.82 8.95 6.38
N SER A 184 12.50 8.99 6.17
CA SER A 184 11.61 10.01 6.72
C SER A 184 10.30 9.36 7.20
N PRO A 185 10.38 8.49 8.23
CA PRO A 185 9.29 7.58 8.55
C PRO A 185 8.11 8.33 9.15
N ILE A 186 6.92 7.80 8.89
CA ILE A 186 5.69 8.21 9.54
C ILE A 186 5.81 8.01 11.06
N ILE A 187 5.63 9.09 11.83
CA ILE A 187 5.66 9.07 13.29
C ILE A 187 4.34 9.52 13.89
N ASN A 188 4.12 9.23 15.17
CA ASN A 188 2.97 9.70 15.93
C ASN A 188 2.81 11.24 15.81
N GLY A 189 1.58 11.70 15.58
CA GLY A 189 1.24 13.11 15.40
C GLY A 189 1.39 13.65 13.98
N SER A 190 2.06 12.91 13.07
CA SER A 190 2.19 13.31 11.66
C SER A 190 0.80 13.46 11.00
N PRO A 191 0.56 14.47 10.17
CA PRO A 191 -0.64 14.52 9.33
C PRO A 191 -0.68 13.32 8.39
N PHE A 192 -1.84 12.65 8.31
CA PHE A 192 -2.03 11.55 7.37
C PHE A 192 -3.05 11.90 6.30
N SER A 193 -4.24 12.36 6.67
CA SER A 193 -5.22 12.88 5.71
C SER A 193 -5.48 14.37 5.89
N ILE A 194 -5.75 15.05 4.77
CA ILE A 194 -6.07 16.48 4.70
C ILE A 194 -7.48 16.70 4.15
N HIS A 195 -7.87 15.94 3.13
CA HIS A 195 -9.17 15.99 2.48
C HIS A 195 -9.61 14.58 2.06
N PRO A 196 -10.89 14.17 2.24
CA PRO A 196 -12.01 14.98 2.74
C PRO A 196 -12.05 15.16 4.26
N HIS A 197 -11.30 14.34 5.00
CA HIS A 197 -11.23 14.41 6.47
C HIS A 197 -9.79 14.63 6.92
N ARG A 198 -9.62 15.33 8.04
CA ARG A 198 -8.30 15.56 8.63
C ARG A 198 -8.00 14.51 9.69
N THR A 199 -6.95 13.75 9.48
CA THR A 199 -6.46 12.76 10.46
C THR A 199 -4.97 12.94 10.68
N LYS A 200 -4.52 12.50 11.86
CA LYS A 200 -3.11 12.38 12.20
C LYS A 200 -2.79 10.94 12.52
N ILE A 201 -1.52 10.60 12.60
CA ILE A 201 -1.10 9.31 13.13
C ILE A 201 -1.28 9.30 14.63
N LYS A 202 -2.06 8.33 15.12
CA LYS A 202 -2.32 8.11 16.55
C LYS A 202 -1.33 7.11 17.13
N GLY A 203 -1.01 6.06 16.38
CA GLY A 203 -0.16 4.98 16.85
C GLY A 203 0.73 4.42 15.76
N VAL A 204 1.95 4.10 16.15
CA VAL A 204 2.94 3.38 15.37
C VAL A 204 3.45 2.24 16.24
N GLN A 205 3.44 1.02 15.71
CA GLN A 205 3.97 -0.17 16.36
C GLN A 205 4.91 -0.89 15.40
N ILE A 206 6.09 -1.27 15.88
CA ILE A 206 7.05 -2.06 15.11
C ILE A 206 7.05 -3.47 15.68
N ASP A 207 6.87 -4.46 14.81
CA ASP A 207 6.97 -5.87 15.10
C ASP A 207 8.28 -6.40 14.50
N ASN A 208 9.21 -6.79 15.37
CA ASN A 208 10.54 -7.28 14.98
C ASN A 208 10.64 -8.81 15.04
N ASP A 209 9.59 -9.49 15.51
CA ASP A 209 9.69 -10.89 15.92
C ASP A 209 8.86 -11.80 15.01
N ASN A 210 7.72 -11.31 14.51
CA ASN A 210 6.76 -12.15 13.82
C ASN A 210 6.94 -12.14 12.31
N VAL A 211 6.95 -13.34 11.73
CA VAL A 211 6.87 -13.56 10.29
C VAL A 211 5.41 -13.55 9.87
N PHE A 212 5.05 -12.64 8.98
CA PHE A 212 3.70 -12.57 8.43
C PHE A 212 3.60 -13.33 7.11
N LYS A 213 2.41 -13.81 6.79
CA LYS A 213 2.13 -14.57 5.57
C LYS A 213 0.97 -13.95 4.81
N ALA A 214 0.97 -14.12 3.51
CA ALA A 214 -0.20 -14.01 2.67
C ALA A 214 -0.20 -15.18 1.67
N ARG A 215 -1.21 -15.26 0.81
CA ARG A 215 -1.39 -16.39 -0.10
C ARG A 215 -0.12 -16.81 -0.86
N ASN A 216 0.65 -15.83 -1.34
CA ASN A 216 1.81 -16.08 -2.21
C ASN A 216 3.11 -15.42 -1.70
N ILE A 217 3.10 -14.84 -0.49
CA ILE A 217 4.26 -14.13 0.05
C ILE A 217 4.47 -14.43 1.53
N THR A 218 5.74 -14.51 1.93
CA THR A 218 6.18 -14.50 3.32
C THR A 218 6.90 -13.20 3.57
N ILE A 219 6.62 -12.57 4.70
CA ILE A 219 7.13 -11.26 5.06
C ILE A 219 7.90 -11.42 6.36
N GLU A 220 9.20 -11.31 6.24
CA GLU A 220 10.10 -11.30 7.38
C GLU A 220 9.98 -9.98 8.16
N PRO A 221 10.18 -10.01 9.48
CA PRO A 221 10.28 -8.78 10.25
C PRO A 221 11.50 -7.93 9.80
N PRO A 222 11.50 -6.62 10.06
CA PRO A 222 10.49 -5.88 10.81
C PRO A 222 9.29 -5.41 9.97
N THR A 223 8.09 -5.46 10.56
CA THR A 223 6.89 -4.81 10.01
C THR A 223 6.42 -3.67 10.90
N LYS A 224 5.76 -2.67 10.31
CA LYS A 224 5.27 -1.48 11.00
C LYS A 224 3.77 -1.33 10.83
N LEU A 225 3.04 -1.29 11.93
CA LEU A 225 1.61 -0.99 11.96
C LEU A 225 1.41 0.50 12.27
N VAL A 226 0.65 1.17 11.42
CA VAL A 226 0.32 2.59 11.54
C VAL A 226 -1.20 2.72 11.66
N ILE A 227 -1.64 3.51 12.66
CA ILE A 227 -3.06 3.73 12.96
C ILE A 227 -3.32 5.23 13.04
N THR A 228 -4.35 5.71 12.35
CA THR A 228 -4.73 7.13 12.39
C THR A 228 -5.59 7.47 13.61
N THR A 229 -5.72 8.76 13.88
CA THR A 229 -6.76 9.29 14.76
C THR A 229 -8.12 8.92 14.18
N PRO A 230 -9.13 8.69 15.05
CA PRO A 230 -10.47 8.44 14.58
C PRO A 230 -11.01 9.63 13.78
N TYR A 231 -11.88 9.34 12.82
CA TYR A 231 -12.62 10.32 12.06
C TYR A 231 -14.04 9.82 11.84
N SER A 232 -14.92 10.76 11.53
CA SER A 232 -16.32 10.47 11.23
C SER A 232 -16.72 11.18 9.95
N TYR A 233 -17.65 10.58 9.22
CA TYR A 233 -18.14 11.15 7.98
C TYR A 233 -19.54 10.66 7.64
N ASN A 234 -20.24 11.51 6.88
CA ASN A 234 -21.51 11.20 6.25
C ASN A 234 -21.32 11.33 4.74
N LEU A 235 -21.42 10.22 4.02
CA LEU A 235 -21.46 10.26 2.56
C LEU A 235 -22.91 10.46 2.13
N THR A 236 -23.18 11.65 1.63
CA THR A 236 -24.51 12.08 1.22
C THR A 236 -24.53 12.28 -0.29
N GLN A 237 -25.52 11.67 -0.95
CA GLN A 237 -25.85 11.94 -2.33
C GLN A 237 -26.61 13.27 -2.40
N TYR A 238 -25.94 14.31 -2.90
CA TYR A 238 -26.52 15.65 -3.08
C TYR A 238 -27.16 15.75 -4.47
N LEU A 239 -28.46 15.40 -4.57
CA LEU A 239 -29.27 15.59 -5.77
C LEU A 239 -30.45 16.51 -5.44
N ARG A 240 -31.67 16.16 -5.86
CA ARG A 240 -32.89 16.92 -5.53
C ARG A 240 -33.19 16.94 -4.03
N LYS A 241 -32.84 15.86 -3.34
CA LYS A 241 -32.89 15.72 -1.88
C LYS A 241 -31.61 15.03 -1.42
N ASP A 242 -31.14 15.40 -0.25
CA ASP A 242 -29.97 14.80 0.38
C ASP A 242 -30.29 13.38 0.85
N PHE A 243 -29.63 12.38 0.27
CA PHE A 243 -29.78 10.99 0.68
C PHE A 243 -28.49 10.47 1.30
N LEU A 244 -28.55 10.08 2.57
CA LEU A 244 -27.41 9.52 3.30
C LEU A 244 -27.13 8.09 2.81
N ILE A 245 -26.03 7.91 2.09
CA ILE A 245 -25.58 6.60 1.57
C ILE A 245 -24.87 5.82 2.67
N GLU A 246 -23.98 6.50 3.39
CA GLU A 246 -23.19 5.90 4.47
C GLU A 246 -23.01 6.91 5.59
N ASN A 247 -23.15 6.42 6.83
CA ASN A 247 -22.77 7.13 8.04
C ASN A 247 -21.72 6.30 8.76
N ASN A 248 -20.51 6.84 8.86
CA ASN A 248 -19.45 6.23 9.61
C ASN A 248 -19.14 7.13 10.82
N PRO A 249 -19.70 6.85 12.00
CA PRO A 249 -19.57 7.72 13.16
C PRO A 249 -18.18 7.61 13.82
N TYR A 250 -17.42 6.56 13.51
CA TYR A 250 -16.09 6.33 14.09
C TYR A 250 -15.30 5.32 13.24
N SER A 251 -14.39 5.82 12.41
CA SER A 251 -13.43 5.02 11.64
C SER A 251 -12.00 5.39 12.01
N ALA A 252 -11.05 4.48 11.81
CA ALA A 252 -9.63 4.75 11.93
C ALA A 252 -8.87 3.90 10.91
N MET A 253 -8.05 4.55 10.09
CA MET A 253 -7.29 3.86 9.05
C MET A 253 -6.11 3.11 9.65
N ILE A 254 -5.91 1.89 9.16
CA ILE A 254 -4.89 0.97 9.65
C ILE A 254 -4.09 0.47 8.44
N PHE A 255 -2.78 0.67 8.50
CA PHE A 255 -1.84 0.28 7.44
C PHE A 255 -0.70 -0.52 8.06
N ARG A 256 -0.34 -1.62 7.42
CA ARG A 256 0.87 -2.36 7.77
C ARG A 256 1.88 -2.22 6.65
N PHE A 257 3.09 -1.80 6.98
CA PHE A 257 4.21 -1.62 6.07
C PHE A 257 5.33 -2.61 6.39
N ASP A 258 6.11 -2.95 5.37
CA ASP A 258 7.47 -3.48 5.54
C ASP A 258 8.30 -2.34 6.11
N ALA A 259 8.83 -2.47 7.33
CA ALA A 259 9.52 -1.38 7.99
C ALA A 259 10.91 -1.11 7.40
N SER A 260 11.47 -2.06 6.65
CA SER A 260 12.78 -1.93 6.00
C SER A 260 12.68 -1.28 4.63
N ARG A 261 11.66 -1.65 3.84
CA ARG A 261 11.46 -1.18 2.47
C ARG A 261 10.43 -0.05 2.35
N GLY A 262 9.65 0.17 3.39
CA GLY A 262 8.56 1.13 3.40
C GLY A 262 7.37 0.73 2.53
N ILE A 263 7.30 -0.48 1.97
CA ILE A 263 6.21 -0.90 1.08
C ILE A 263 4.97 -1.23 1.93
N LEU A 264 3.79 -0.76 1.52
CA LEU A 264 2.54 -1.21 2.13
C LEU A 264 2.35 -2.71 1.89
N LEU A 265 2.10 -3.44 2.97
CA LEU A 265 1.83 -4.87 2.98
C LEU A 265 0.34 -5.16 3.02
N SER A 266 -0.41 -4.45 3.86
CA SER A 266 -1.87 -4.60 3.93
C SER A 266 -2.60 -3.42 4.54
N THR A 267 -3.87 -3.28 4.16
CA THR A 267 -4.85 -2.35 4.79
C THR A 267 -6.27 -2.88 4.62
N PHE A 268 -7.19 -2.46 5.48
CA PHE A 268 -8.61 -2.82 5.35
C PHE A 268 -9.48 -1.72 4.77
N GLN A 269 -8.93 -0.52 4.57
CA GLN A 269 -9.71 0.71 4.49
C GLN A 269 -9.25 1.62 3.35
N GLU A 270 -10.03 2.68 3.14
CA GLU A 270 -9.70 3.82 2.32
C GLU A 270 -8.44 4.57 2.79
N ALA A 271 -7.93 5.41 1.88
CA ALA A 271 -6.70 6.17 2.02
C ALA A 271 -6.72 7.35 1.02
N PRO A 272 -5.83 8.35 1.19
CA PRO A 272 -5.69 9.47 0.26
C PRO A 272 -5.60 9.09 -1.23
N ASP A 273 -4.91 8.01 -1.56
CA ASP A 273 -4.79 7.48 -2.92
C ASP A 273 -6.14 7.10 -3.54
N PHE A 274 -7.06 6.55 -2.74
CA PHE A 274 -8.42 6.21 -3.18
C PHE A 274 -9.29 7.45 -3.40
N TRP A 275 -9.20 8.43 -2.51
CA TRP A 275 -9.96 9.68 -2.65
C TRP A 275 -9.56 10.46 -3.90
N ALA A 276 -8.28 10.44 -4.26
CA ALA A 276 -7.80 11.01 -5.53
C ALA A 276 -8.38 10.26 -6.76
N LEU A 277 -8.74 8.99 -6.62
CA LEU A 277 -9.43 8.22 -7.66
C LEU A 277 -10.94 8.43 -7.66
N GLY A 278 -11.50 9.21 -6.72
CA GLY A 278 -12.95 9.43 -6.57
C GLY A 278 -13.65 8.36 -5.72
N ILE A 279 -12.91 7.43 -5.11
CA ILE A 279 -13.45 6.46 -4.16
C ILE A 279 -13.45 7.10 -2.79
N LEU A 280 -14.63 7.39 -2.25
CA LEU A 280 -14.82 8.16 -1.01
C LEU A 280 -14.75 7.29 0.25
N SER A 281 -15.12 6.02 0.12
CA SER A 281 -15.08 5.00 1.17
C SER A 281 -14.74 3.65 0.53
N ALA A 282 -13.93 2.85 1.22
CA ALA A 282 -13.48 1.56 0.74
C ALA A 282 -13.23 0.62 1.92
N SER A 283 -13.74 -0.60 1.82
CA SER A 283 -13.39 -1.68 2.73
C SER A 283 -12.99 -2.91 1.94
N PHE A 284 -11.98 -3.64 2.43
CA PHE A 284 -11.43 -4.82 1.77
C PHE A 284 -11.34 -6.00 2.73
N VAL A 285 -11.54 -7.19 2.19
CA VAL A 285 -11.49 -8.47 2.89
C VAL A 285 -10.85 -9.53 1.99
N ASP A 286 -9.65 -9.98 2.34
CA ASP A 286 -9.05 -11.18 1.75
C ASP A 286 -9.62 -12.43 2.46
N GLU A 287 -10.54 -13.11 1.78
CA GLU A 287 -11.25 -14.27 2.31
C GLU A 287 -10.31 -15.47 2.52
N TYR A 288 -9.25 -15.59 1.72
CA TYR A 288 -8.25 -16.64 1.90
C TYR A 288 -7.52 -16.48 3.22
N SER A 289 -6.97 -15.29 3.49
CA SER A 289 -6.26 -15.00 4.73
C SER A 289 -7.19 -15.03 5.93
N LEU A 290 -8.43 -14.54 5.83
CA LEU A 290 -9.39 -14.66 6.92
C LEU A 290 -9.73 -16.12 7.24
N TYR A 291 -9.80 -17.00 6.24
CA TYR A 291 -9.95 -18.43 6.51
C TYR A 291 -8.77 -19.00 7.33
N GLN A 292 -7.54 -18.60 7.01
CA GLN A 292 -6.37 -19.03 7.80
C GLN A 292 -6.43 -18.50 9.24
N VAL A 293 -6.83 -17.25 9.42
CA VAL A 293 -6.92 -16.61 10.75
C VAL A 293 -8.08 -17.19 11.58
N GLU A 294 -9.29 -17.17 11.04
CA GLU A 294 -10.53 -17.48 11.79
C GLU A 294 -10.78 -18.98 11.91
N VAL A 295 -10.49 -19.74 10.85
CA VAL A 295 -10.83 -21.18 10.80
C VAL A 295 -9.62 -22.05 11.13
N LYS A 296 -8.41 -21.68 10.70
CA LYS A 296 -7.18 -22.43 11.02
C LYS A 296 -6.45 -21.91 12.25
N GLY A 297 -6.78 -20.72 12.74
CA GLY A 297 -6.17 -20.12 13.92
C GLY A 297 -4.77 -19.54 13.71
N ASP A 298 -4.28 -19.43 12.47
CA ASP A 298 -2.97 -18.82 12.16
C ASP A 298 -3.12 -17.30 12.06
N LYS A 299 -2.88 -16.61 13.20
CA LYS A 299 -3.03 -15.16 13.34
C LYS A 299 -2.00 -14.34 12.56
N PHE A 300 -1.00 -14.97 11.95
CA PHE A 300 0.07 -14.29 11.23
C PHE A 300 -0.23 -14.09 9.73
N TYR A 301 -1.45 -14.40 9.29
CA TYR A 301 -1.89 -14.04 7.94
C TYR A 301 -2.34 -12.58 7.86
N LEU A 302 -1.77 -11.85 6.89
CA LEU A 302 -2.22 -10.51 6.53
C LEU A 302 -3.59 -10.56 5.86
N THR A 303 -4.46 -9.65 6.26
CA THR A 303 -5.87 -9.60 5.87
C THR A 303 -6.22 -8.23 5.31
N GLY A 304 -7.40 -8.11 4.69
CA GLY A 304 -7.83 -6.90 3.99
C GLY A 304 -7.41 -6.89 2.52
N LEU A 305 -6.84 -5.80 2.06
CA LEU A 305 -6.17 -5.65 0.78
C LEU A 305 -4.67 -5.92 1.00
N VAL A 306 -4.12 -6.95 0.37
CA VAL A 306 -2.78 -7.47 0.67
C VAL A 306 -1.86 -7.38 -0.54
N LEU A 307 -0.58 -7.04 -0.32
CA LEU A 307 0.43 -7.03 -1.38
C LEU A 307 0.54 -8.42 -2.02
N ALA A 308 0.34 -8.49 -3.33
CA ALA A 308 0.40 -9.73 -4.10
C ALA A 308 1.65 -9.79 -4.98
N ASN A 309 2.05 -8.66 -5.56
CA ASN A 309 3.23 -8.57 -6.40
C ASN A 309 3.85 -7.18 -6.35
N PHE A 310 5.17 -7.11 -6.49
CA PHE A 310 5.93 -5.88 -6.56
C PHE A 310 7.09 -6.06 -7.53
N THR A 311 7.23 -5.13 -8.47
CA THR A 311 8.31 -5.12 -9.45
C THR A 311 8.92 -3.73 -9.53
N THR A 312 10.24 -3.66 -9.50
CA THR A 312 10.98 -2.44 -9.83
C THR A 312 11.64 -2.65 -11.19
N LYS A 313 11.35 -1.75 -12.13
CA LYS A 313 12.27 -1.46 -13.22
C LYS A 313 13.20 -0.38 -12.72
N VAL A 314 13.94 -0.69 -11.66
CA VAL A 314 15.27 -0.13 -11.59
C VAL A 314 15.92 -0.79 -12.79
N GLU A 315 16.33 -0.02 -13.81
CA GLU A 315 17.45 -0.49 -14.62
C GLU A 315 18.45 -0.90 -13.57
N SER A 316 18.57 -2.20 -13.33
CA SER A 316 19.76 -2.68 -12.69
C SER A 316 20.83 -2.12 -13.60
N SER A 317 21.46 -1.05 -13.16
CA SER A 317 22.88 -0.98 -13.31
C SER A 317 23.47 -2.18 -12.54
N GLU A 318 23.13 -3.41 -12.94
CA GLU A 318 24.09 -4.21 -13.66
C GLU A 318 24.63 -3.37 -14.84
N GLU A 319 25.34 -2.26 -14.54
CA GLU A 319 26.72 -2.30 -14.94
C GLU A 319 27.14 -3.66 -14.42
N ASN A 320 27.31 -4.61 -15.34
CA ASN A 320 28.43 -5.49 -15.19
C ASN A 320 29.56 -4.55 -14.79
N ILE A 321 29.75 -4.36 -13.48
CA ILE A 321 31.03 -4.13 -12.90
C ILE A 321 31.72 -5.43 -13.29
N HIS A 322 32.18 -5.49 -14.56
CA HIS A 322 33.55 -5.79 -14.77
C HIS A 322 34.24 -5.02 -13.67
N TYR A 323 34.63 -5.75 -12.63
CA TYR A 323 35.85 -5.40 -11.96
C TYR A 323 36.83 -5.30 -13.11
N SER A 324 36.98 -4.09 -13.67
CA SER A 324 38.26 -3.72 -14.20
C SER A 324 39.16 -3.98 -13.01
N HIS A 325 39.94 -5.05 -13.08
CA HIS A 325 41.06 -5.25 -12.19
C HIS A 325 41.66 -3.86 -11.93
N PRO A 326 41.78 -3.41 -10.68
CA PRO A 326 42.13 -2.03 -10.40
C PRO A 326 43.48 -1.70 -11.03
N LYS A 327 43.50 -1.16 -12.24
CA LYS A 327 44.70 -0.58 -12.82
C LYS A 327 44.84 0.84 -12.30
N THR A 328 45.04 0.97 -10.99
CA THR A 328 45.38 2.26 -10.38
C THR A 328 45.92 2.01 -8.99
N GLU A 329 47.20 2.37 -8.81
CA GLU A 329 48.03 2.66 -7.63
C GLU A 329 47.53 2.28 -6.22
N LEU A 330 46.24 2.40 -5.92
CA LEU A 330 45.58 2.02 -4.66
C LEU A 330 45.67 0.52 -4.34
N GLU A 331 45.63 -0.37 -5.34
CA GLU A 331 45.80 -1.82 -5.10
C GLU A 331 47.22 -2.15 -4.65
N TRP A 332 48.22 -1.49 -5.28
CA TRP A 332 49.60 -1.56 -4.84
C TRP A 332 49.80 -0.91 -3.47
N MET A 333 49.11 0.18 -3.15
CA MET A 333 49.13 0.78 -1.83
C MET A 333 48.50 -0.13 -0.77
N PHE A 334 47.44 -0.87 -1.11
CA PHE A 334 46.83 -1.86 -0.22
C PHE A 334 47.80 -3.02 0.04
N TYR A 335 48.38 -3.62 -1.00
CA TYR A 335 49.37 -4.69 -0.83
C TYR A 335 50.65 -4.20 -0.13
N ALA A 336 51.12 -2.99 -0.41
CA ALA A 336 52.25 -2.37 0.28
C ALA A 336 51.92 -2.12 1.77
N SER A 337 50.69 -1.68 2.08
CA SER A 337 50.25 -1.49 3.47
C SER A 337 50.20 -2.80 4.23
N ILE A 338 49.72 -3.89 3.61
CA ILE A 338 49.74 -5.25 4.19
C ILE A 338 51.19 -5.73 4.38
N ALA A 339 52.06 -5.55 3.39
CA ALA A 339 53.46 -5.95 3.47
C ALA A 339 54.21 -5.20 4.59
N VAL A 340 53.96 -3.90 4.76
CA VAL A 340 54.51 -3.10 5.86
C VAL A 340 53.95 -3.56 7.21
N LEU A 341 52.65 -3.90 7.29
CA LEU A 341 52.03 -4.40 8.51
C LEU A 341 52.60 -5.76 8.94
N VAL A 342 52.76 -6.68 7.99
CA VAL A 342 53.36 -8.01 8.20
C VAL A 342 54.83 -7.87 8.57
N GLY A 343 55.59 -7.01 7.88
CA GLY A 343 56.99 -6.73 8.20
C GLY A 343 57.18 -6.13 9.61
N ALA A 344 56.32 -5.19 10.00
CA ALA A 344 56.31 -4.62 11.34
C ALA A 344 55.93 -5.65 12.41
N LEU A 345 55.01 -6.58 12.11
CA LEU A 345 54.63 -7.67 13.00
C LEU A 345 55.78 -8.66 13.21
N ILE A 346 56.48 -9.03 12.14
CA ILE A 346 57.65 -9.94 12.18
C ILE A 346 58.80 -9.29 12.95
N LEU A 347 59.09 -8.01 12.73
CA LEU A 347 60.11 -7.26 13.49
C LEU A 347 59.76 -7.17 14.98
N LYS A 348 58.49 -6.93 15.31
CA LYS A 348 58.02 -6.88 16.69
C LYS A 348 58.13 -8.25 17.37
N LEU A 349 57.73 -9.32 16.68
CA LEU A 349 57.84 -10.71 17.17
C LEU A 349 59.30 -11.15 17.35
N ARG A 350 60.21 -10.68 16.49
CA ARG A 350 61.65 -10.96 16.58
C ARG A 350 62.34 -10.19 17.73
N TRP A 351 61.79 -9.06 18.15
CA TRP A 351 62.31 -8.26 19.27
C TRP A 351 61.65 -8.60 20.62
N SER A 352 60.47 -9.22 20.62
CA SER A 352 59.83 -9.77 21.83
C SER A 352 60.26 -11.21 22.16
N GLY A 353 61.23 -11.74 21.43
CA GLY A 353 61.85 -13.06 21.64
C GLY A 353 63.30 -12.96 22.14
N VAL A 354 63.56 -12.06 23.08
CA VAL A 354 64.71 -12.06 24.01
C VAL A 354 64.17 -11.88 25.42
#